data_AF-A0A4R5DQ67-F1
#
_entry.id   AF-A0A4R5DQ67-F1
#
_cell.length_a   1.000
_cell.length_b   1.000
_cell.length_c   1.000
_cell.angle_alpha   90.00
_cell.angle_beta   90.00
_cell.angle_gamma   90.00
#
_symmetry.space_group_name_H-M   'P 1'
#
loop_
_entity.id
_entity.type
_entity.pdbx_description
1 polymer ?
#
loop_
_entity_poly.entity_id
_entity_poly.type
_entity_poly.pdbx_seq_one_letter_code
_entity_poly.pdbx_strand_id
1 'polypeptide(L)'
;MNLVKNLVAGVLLLSAVSACTTMNSVPLSNYTVFTEDLRRDLESANIPLEKVQFFNDKAINIRREVSDPNDIKVNPEGQITMSNGKSIQTINVLPFTPGVALGTGSGTINVSWDDTQQDTKGMLFNLSGQNYFLDVLPNNKFKYKERTFDLQGGSGARLFVKKDLLKQVKNSRETLKGRKVGTN
;
A
#
# COMPACT_ATOMS: atom_id res chain seq x y z
N MET A 1 28.85 -67.90 -18.54
CA MET A 1 28.34 -67.52 -19.88
C MET A 1 26.94 -66.96 -19.70
N ASN A 2 26.54 -65.97 -20.50
CA ASN A 2 25.37 -65.05 -20.42
C ASN A 2 25.70 -63.76 -19.62
N LEU A 3 26.12 -62.61 -20.17
CA LEU A 3 25.99 -61.94 -21.49
C LEU A 3 24.58 -61.38 -21.76
N VAL A 4 24.36 -60.09 -21.41
CA VAL A 4 23.64 -58.96 -22.09
C VAL A 4 23.67 -57.77 -21.10
N LYS A 5 24.64 -56.83 -21.12
CA LYS A 5 24.76 -55.59 -21.91
C LYS A 5 23.53 -54.64 -21.91
N ASN A 6 23.70 -53.54 -21.16
CA ASN A 6 23.26 -52.16 -21.39
C ASN A 6 21.85 -51.88 -21.93
N LEU A 7 21.04 -51.14 -21.13
CA LEU A 7 20.34 -49.99 -21.68
C LEU A 7 20.15 -48.88 -20.62
N VAL A 8 20.81 -47.77 -20.89
CA VAL A 8 20.59 -46.45 -20.31
C VAL A 8 19.23 -45.95 -20.78
N ALA A 9 18.35 -45.53 -19.87
CA ALA A 9 17.21 -44.67 -20.21
C ALA A 9 16.88 -43.79 -18.99
N GLY A 10 16.87 -42.48 -19.23
CA GLY A 10 17.08 -41.45 -18.22
C GLY A 10 15.92 -41.25 -17.25
N VAL A 11 16.28 -41.05 -15.99
CA VAL A 11 15.45 -40.34 -15.03
C VAL A 11 15.78 -38.86 -15.21
N LEU A 12 14.92 -38.19 -15.98
CA LEU A 12 14.90 -36.75 -16.16
C LEU A 12 14.74 -36.06 -14.80
N LEU A 13 15.73 -35.21 -14.49
CA LEU A 13 15.70 -34.19 -13.45
C LEU A 13 14.42 -33.34 -13.58
N LEU A 14 13.48 -33.53 -12.67
CA LEU A 14 12.48 -32.51 -12.33
C LEU A 14 13.15 -31.52 -11.38
N SER A 15 13.91 -30.59 -11.95
CA SER A 15 14.30 -29.37 -11.27
C SER A 15 13.03 -28.61 -10.90
N ALA A 16 12.63 -28.73 -9.63
CA ALA A 16 11.68 -27.82 -9.02
C ALA A 16 12.28 -26.41 -9.07
N VAL A 17 11.91 -25.65 -10.10
CA VAL A 17 12.02 -24.19 -10.11
C VAL A 17 11.15 -23.69 -8.97
N SER A 18 11.76 -23.62 -7.78
CA SER A 18 11.30 -22.72 -6.73
C SER A 18 11.29 -21.35 -7.35
N ALA A 19 10.10 -20.83 -7.66
CA ALA A 19 9.90 -19.44 -7.99
C ALA A 19 10.33 -18.64 -6.75
N CYS A 20 11.62 -18.31 -6.67
CA CYS A 20 12.09 -17.21 -5.87
C CYS A 20 11.33 -15.97 -6.36
N THR A 21 10.33 -15.54 -5.61
CA THR A 21 9.77 -14.20 -5.75
C THR A 21 10.90 -13.23 -5.46
N THR A 22 11.63 -12.85 -6.50
CA THR A 22 12.66 -11.83 -6.43
C THR A 22 12.02 -10.61 -5.79
N MET A 23 12.50 -10.26 -4.60
CA MET A 23 12.19 -8.98 -3.97
C MET A 23 12.58 -7.90 -4.98
N ASN A 24 11.60 -7.37 -5.71
CA ASN A 24 11.81 -6.21 -6.57
C ASN A 24 12.32 -5.10 -5.66
N SER A 25 13.61 -4.79 -5.75
CA SER A 25 14.20 -3.65 -5.06
C SER A 25 13.52 -2.41 -5.63
N VAL A 26 12.55 -1.86 -4.91
CA VAL A 26 11.87 -0.64 -5.32
C VAL A 26 12.91 0.47 -5.34
N PRO A 27 13.20 1.11 -6.49
CA PRO A 27 14.18 2.17 -6.55
C PRO A 27 13.64 3.39 -5.80
N LEU A 28 14.08 3.55 -4.55
CA LEU A 28 13.72 4.68 -3.67
C LEU A 28 14.01 6.05 -4.30
N SER A 29 14.92 6.11 -5.27
CA SER A 29 15.26 7.33 -6.02
C SER A 29 14.05 7.96 -6.73
N ASN A 30 13.01 7.19 -7.05
CA ASN A 30 11.82 7.67 -7.77
C ASN A 30 10.70 8.17 -6.85
N TYR A 31 10.85 8.04 -5.54
CA TYR A 31 9.83 8.41 -4.56
C TYR A 31 10.28 9.57 -3.69
N THR A 32 9.32 10.33 -3.18
CA THR A 32 9.55 11.37 -2.17
C THR A 32 8.49 11.25 -1.09
N VAL A 33 8.83 11.69 0.13
CA VAL A 33 7.84 11.80 1.21
C VAL A 33 6.75 12.77 0.77
N PHE A 34 5.50 12.38 1.00
CA PHE A 34 4.35 13.26 0.81
C PHE A 34 4.27 14.21 2.00
N THR A 35 4.43 15.50 1.72
CA THR A 35 4.45 16.56 2.74
C THR A 35 3.21 17.43 2.69
N GLU A 36 2.98 18.19 3.76
CA GLU A 36 1.93 19.21 3.81
C GLU A 36 2.12 20.29 2.73
N ASP A 37 3.35 20.69 2.43
CA ASP A 37 3.61 21.62 1.32
C ASP A 37 3.20 21.01 -0.02
N LEU A 38 3.49 19.72 -0.24
CA LEU A 38 3.09 19.04 -1.48
C LEU A 38 1.57 18.91 -1.59
N ARG A 39 0.87 18.69 -0.47
CA ARG A 39 -0.59 18.73 -0.44
C ARG A 39 -1.11 20.08 -0.92
N ARG A 40 -0.63 21.18 -0.33
CA ARG A 40 -1.03 22.54 -0.71
C ARG A 40 -0.75 22.82 -2.18
N ASP A 41 0.39 22.34 -2.66
CA ASP A 41 0.81 22.45 -4.05
C ASP A 41 -0.17 21.73 -5.00
N LEU A 42 -0.60 20.51 -4.67
CA LEU A 42 -1.60 19.74 -5.44
C LEU A 42 -2.98 20.38 -5.41
N GLU A 43 -3.44 20.80 -4.23
CA GLU A 43 -4.72 21.48 -4.05
C GLU A 43 -4.76 22.80 -4.84
N SER A 44 -3.66 23.57 -4.84
CA SER A 44 -3.53 24.80 -5.64
C SER A 44 -3.60 24.55 -7.15
N ALA A 45 -3.19 23.37 -7.59
CA ALA A 45 -3.27 22.92 -8.98
C ALA A 45 -4.62 22.25 -9.32
N ASN A 46 -5.60 22.25 -8.40
CA ASN A 46 -6.87 21.53 -8.52
C ASN A 46 -6.71 20.03 -8.78
N ILE A 47 -5.65 19.42 -8.25
CA ILE A 47 -5.42 17.98 -8.32
C ILE A 47 -5.98 17.35 -7.04
N PRO A 48 -7.11 16.61 -7.11
CA PRO A 48 -7.70 15.96 -5.95
C PRO A 48 -6.79 14.83 -5.45
N LEU A 49 -6.65 14.70 -4.12
CA LEU A 49 -5.78 13.72 -3.50
C LEU A 49 -6.23 12.27 -3.77
N GLU A 50 -7.51 12.06 -4.07
CA GLU A 50 -8.07 10.76 -4.47
C GLU A 50 -7.50 10.27 -5.82
N LYS A 51 -6.93 11.17 -6.63
CA LYS A 51 -6.22 10.83 -7.87
C LYS A 51 -4.72 10.64 -7.69
N VAL A 52 -4.21 10.81 -6.47
CA VAL A 52 -2.80 10.64 -6.15
C VAL A 52 -2.55 9.21 -5.69
N GLN A 53 -1.57 8.55 -6.31
CA GLN A 53 -1.11 7.25 -5.86
C GLN A 53 -0.13 7.44 -4.69
N PHE A 54 -0.52 6.96 -3.51
CA PHE A 54 0.31 6.93 -2.32
C PHE A 54 1.05 5.60 -2.19
N PHE A 55 2.12 5.63 -1.39
CA PHE A 55 2.96 4.50 -1.04
C PHE A 55 3.33 4.59 0.45
N ASN A 56 3.47 3.47 1.13
CA ASN A 56 3.99 3.39 2.49
C ASN A 56 5.51 3.11 2.48
N ASP A 57 6.26 3.59 3.48
CA ASP A 57 7.71 3.36 3.56
C ASP A 57 8.13 2.18 4.45
N LYS A 58 7.19 1.62 5.21
CA LYS A 58 7.39 0.51 6.15
C LYS A 58 6.25 -0.49 6.02
N ALA A 59 6.54 -1.75 6.32
CA ALA A 59 5.51 -2.77 6.38
C ALA A 59 4.48 -2.41 7.46
N ILE A 60 3.20 -2.59 7.15
CA ILE A 60 2.09 -2.42 8.08
C ILE A 60 1.47 -3.79 8.28
N ASN A 61 1.47 -4.27 9.52
CA ASN A 61 0.97 -5.59 9.89
C ASN A 61 -0.21 -5.41 10.83
N ILE A 62 -1.37 -5.94 10.47
CA ILE A 62 -2.58 -5.88 11.29
C ILE A 62 -3.16 -7.26 11.50
N ARG A 63 -3.73 -7.49 12.68
CA ARG A 63 -4.24 -8.79 13.10
C ARG A 63 -5.59 -8.66 13.77
N ARG A 64 -6.45 -9.66 13.60
CA ARG A 64 -7.65 -9.84 14.42
C ARG A 64 -7.91 -11.30 14.72
N GLU A 65 -8.58 -11.55 15.82
CA GLU A 65 -9.21 -12.85 16.10
C GLU A 65 -10.49 -12.98 15.27
N VAL A 66 -10.70 -14.17 14.70
CA VAL A 66 -11.87 -14.50 13.91
C VAL A 66 -12.67 -15.54 14.69
N SER A 67 -13.83 -15.13 15.19
CA SER A 67 -14.72 -15.99 15.96
C SER A 67 -15.72 -16.75 15.09
N ASP A 68 -16.08 -16.21 13.91
CA ASP A 68 -16.99 -16.85 12.95
C ASP A 68 -16.20 -17.33 11.71
N PRO A 69 -16.17 -18.64 11.43
CA PRO A 69 -15.56 -19.20 10.22
C PRO A 69 -16.12 -18.63 8.90
N ASN A 70 -17.35 -18.13 8.86
CA ASN A 70 -17.94 -17.52 7.66
C ASN A 70 -17.44 -16.09 7.41
N ASP A 71 -16.84 -15.45 8.43
CA ASP A 71 -16.17 -14.16 8.32
C ASP A 71 -14.77 -14.31 7.67
N ILE A 72 -14.34 -15.56 7.44
CA ILE A 72 -13.18 -15.91 6.64
C ILE A 72 -13.59 -15.95 5.16
N LYS A 73 -13.73 -14.77 4.55
CA LYS A 73 -13.48 -14.69 3.10
C LYS A 73 -11.96 -14.75 2.95
N VAL A 74 -11.47 -15.88 2.44
CA VAL A 74 -10.05 -16.07 2.09
C VAL A 74 -9.75 -15.10 0.95
N ASN A 75 -9.41 -13.86 1.30
CA ASN A 75 -8.99 -12.88 0.32
C ASN A 75 -7.50 -13.14 -0.01
N PRO A 76 -7.04 -12.86 -1.25
CA PRO A 76 -5.65 -13.11 -1.67
C PRO A 76 -4.55 -12.48 -0.80
N GLU A 77 -4.92 -11.49 0.03
CA GLU A 77 -4.01 -10.64 0.81
C GLU A 77 -3.88 -11.04 2.29
N GLY A 78 -4.73 -11.95 2.79
CA GLY A 78 -4.84 -12.25 4.22
C GLY A 78 -4.38 -13.67 4.56
N GLN A 79 -3.37 -13.79 5.42
CA GLN A 79 -2.98 -15.10 5.97
C GLN A 79 -3.88 -15.44 7.16
N ILE A 80 -4.41 -16.65 7.17
CA ILE A 80 -5.21 -17.16 8.28
C ILE A 80 -4.46 -18.30 8.96
N THR A 81 -4.26 -18.16 10.26
CA THR A 81 -3.55 -19.14 11.07
C THR A 81 -4.41 -19.55 12.27
N MET A 82 -4.25 -20.78 12.72
CA MET A 82 -4.88 -21.28 13.96
C MET A 82 -3.89 -21.13 15.10
N SER A 83 -4.29 -20.50 16.21
CA SER A 83 -3.47 -20.37 17.41
C SER A 83 -4.36 -20.53 18.65
N ASN A 84 -4.05 -21.50 19.52
CA ASN A 84 -4.80 -21.78 20.75
C ASN A 84 -6.31 -21.98 20.54
N GLY A 85 -6.71 -22.68 19.48
CA GLY A 85 -8.13 -22.93 19.15
C GLY A 85 -8.88 -21.72 18.57
N LYS A 86 -8.20 -20.61 18.33
CA LYS A 86 -8.76 -19.38 17.73
C LYS A 86 -8.20 -19.18 16.32
N SER A 87 -9.07 -18.83 15.38
CA SER A 87 -8.66 -18.42 14.04
C SER A 87 -8.15 -16.98 14.08
N ILE A 88 -7.04 -16.72 13.41
CA ILE A 88 -6.37 -15.43 13.39
C ILE A 88 -6.24 -14.98 11.95
N GLN A 89 -6.79 -13.81 11.64
CA GLN A 89 -6.59 -13.17 10.35
C GLN A 89 -5.48 -12.12 10.47
N THR A 90 -4.49 -12.20 9.59
CA THR A 90 -3.39 -11.24 9.48
C THR A 90 -3.39 -10.63 8.08
N ILE A 91 -3.28 -9.30 7.99
CA ILE A 91 -3.07 -8.57 6.74
C ILE A 91 -1.70 -7.89 6.80
N ASN A 92 -0.93 -8.05 5.73
CA ASN A 92 0.41 -7.49 5.59
C ASN A 92 0.44 -6.54 4.39
N VAL A 93 0.56 -5.24 4.65
CA VAL A 93 0.86 -4.23 3.62
C VAL A 93 2.37 -4.10 3.54
N LEU A 94 2.96 -4.51 2.42
CA LEU A 94 4.40 -4.43 2.21
C LEU A 94 4.83 -2.98 2.00
N PRO A 95 6.11 -2.61 2.24
CA PRO A 95 6.62 -1.31 1.85
C PRO A 95 6.39 -1.06 0.36
N PHE A 96 6.05 0.18 0.01
CA PHE A 96 5.73 0.63 -1.34
C PHE A 96 4.58 -0.11 -2.01
N THR A 97 3.63 -0.63 -1.23
CA THR A 97 2.33 -1.03 -1.77
C THR A 97 1.60 0.23 -2.27
N PRO A 98 1.05 0.24 -3.49
CA PRO A 98 0.26 1.35 -3.98
C PRO A 98 -1.06 1.46 -3.21
N GLY A 99 -1.40 2.66 -2.76
CA GLY A 99 -2.68 2.96 -2.10
C GLY A 99 -3.33 4.24 -2.60
N VAL A 100 -4.64 4.35 -2.38
CA VAL A 100 -5.47 5.46 -2.82
C VAL A 100 -6.15 6.13 -1.63
N ALA A 101 -6.30 7.45 -1.68
CA ALA A 101 -7.04 8.16 -0.64
C ALA A 101 -8.54 7.91 -0.78
N LEU A 102 -9.17 7.51 0.33
CA LEU A 102 -10.63 7.34 0.43
C LEU A 102 -11.32 8.48 1.20
N GLY A 103 -10.54 9.26 1.93
CA GLY A 103 -11.04 10.43 2.62
C GLY A 103 -9.89 11.34 3.05
N THR A 104 -10.14 12.65 3.01
CA THR A 104 -9.15 13.66 3.37
C THR A 104 -9.78 14.68 4.31
N GLY A 105 -8.98 15.21 5.23
CA GLY A 105 -9.38 16.22 6.20
C GLY A 105 -8.21 17.13 6.52
N SER A 106 -8.44 18.15 7.34
CA SER A 106 -7.34 19.04 7.78
C SER A 106 -6.32 18.23 8.58
N GLY A 107 -5.10 18.09 8.05
CA GLY A 107 -4.04 17.30 8.68
C GLY A 107 -4.26 15.79 8.68
N THR A 108 -5.23 15.25 7.93
CA THR A 108 -5.52 13.81 7.89
C THR A 108 -5.73 13.28 6.48
N ILE A 109 -5.24 12.06 6.21
CA ILE A 109 -5.51 11.32 4.97
C ILE A 109 -5.80 9.87 5.33
N ASN A 110 -6.95 9.36 4.86
CA ASN A 110 -7.28 7.95 4.96
C ASN A 110 -6.88 7.25 3.66
N VAL A 111 -5.95 6.30 3.73
CA VAL A 111 -5.42 5.59 2.56
C VAL A 111 -5.80 4.11 2.61
N SER A 112 -6.43 3.63 1.55
CA SER A 112 -6.67 2.20 1.35
C SER A 112 -5.52 1.58 0.55
N TRP A 113 -5.11 0.39 0.97
CA TRP A 113 -4.12 -0.46 0.29
C TRP A 113 -4.77 -1.71 -0.29
N ASP A 114 -6.10 -1.76 -0.31
CA ASP A 114 -6.91 -2.89 -0.75
C ASP A 114 -7.19 -2.81 -2.26
N ASP A 115 -6.71 -3.81 -3.01
CA ASP A 115 -6.97 -3.88 -4.45
C ASP A 115 -8.39 -4.36 -4.79
N THR A 116 -9.08 -4.99 -3.83
CA THR A 116 -10.42 -5.55 -4.00
C THR A 116 -11.55 -4.53 -3.84
N GLN A 117 -11.21 -3.28 -3.48
CA GLN A 117 -12.17 -2.18 -3.24
C GLN A 117 -13.20 -2.47 -2.14
N GLN A 118 -12.93 -3.41 -1.24
CA GLN A 118 -13.79 -3.73 -0.09
C GLN A 118 -13.55 -2.75 1.07
N ASP A 119 -12.35 -2.19 1.17
CA ASP A 119 -12.08 -1.11 2.11
C ASP A 119 -12.69 0.20 1.63
N THR A 120 -13.54 0.77 2.49
CA THR A 120 -14.26 2.04 2.24
C THR A 120 -13.78 3.15 3.17
N LYS A 121 -12.94 2.83 4.15
CA LYS A 121 -12.53 3.77 5.21
C LYS A 121 -11.08 4.19 5.11
N GLY A 122 -10.17 3.30 4.68
CA GLY A 122 -8.74 3.58 4.66
C GLY A 122 -8.11 3.53 6.05
N MET A 123 -6.78 3.41 6.07
CA MET A 123 -5.97 3.61 7.28
C MET A 123 -5.71 5.11 7.48
N LEU A 124 -5.88 5.61 8.70
CA LEU A 124 -5.71 7.03 9.02
C LEU A 124 -4.24 7.41 9.17
N PHE A 125 -3.80 8.37 8.36
CA PHE A 125 -2.51 9.03 8.49
C PHE A 125 -2.71 10.46 9.01
N ASN A 126 -2.04 10.80 10.11
CA ASN A 126 -2.10 12.11 10.74
C ASN A 126 -0.84 12.93 10.42
N LEU A 127 -1.03 14.23 10.20
CA LEU A 127 0.03 15.19 10.00
C LEU A 127 0.79 15.40 11.32
N SER A 128 2.12 15.27 11.25
CA SER A 128 3.03 15.67 12.32
C SER A 128 4.25 16.36 11.71
N GLY A 129 4.48 17.61 12.11
CA GLY A 129 5.40 18.50 11.40
C GLY A 129 4.95 18.68 9.94
N GLN A 130 5.81 18.28 9.00
CA GLN A 130 5.51 18.36 7.57
C GLN A 130 5.04 17.04 6.94
N ASN A 131 4.99 15.92 7.68
CA ASN A 131 4.78 14.60 7.11
C ASN A 131 3.53 13.91 7.66
N TYR A 132 2.96 13.00 6.88
CA TYR A 132 1.81 12.19 7.26
C TYR A 132 2.26 10.83 7.76
N PHE A 133 1.86 10.47 8.97
CA PHE A 133 2.25 9.23 9.65
C PHE A 133 1.04 8.37 10.01
N LEU A 134 1.17 7.06 9.84
CA LEU A 134 0.23 6.11 10.43
C LEU A 134 0.36 6.22 11.95
N ASP A 135 -0.68 6.74 12.58
CA ASP A 135 -0.78 6.86 14.02
C ASP A 135 -2.05 6.14 14.50
N VAL A 136 -1.92 5.37 15.56
CA VAL A 136 -2.99 4.58 16.16
C VAL A 136 -3.18 5.02 17.61
N LEU A 137 -4.15 5.90 17.83
CA LEU A 137 -4.59 6.34 19.15
C LEU A 137 -5.78 5.51 19.63
N PRO A 138 -6.05 5.51 20.95
CA PRO A 138 -5.39 4.69 21.96
C PRO A 138 -5.98 3.27 22.01
N ASN A 139 -5.15 2.25 21.77
CA ASN A 139 -5.37 0.78 21.86
C ASN A 139 -4.82 0.00 20.66
N ASN A 140 -4.14 0.65 19.71
CA ASN A 140 -3.66 0.05 18.46
C ASN A 140 -4.78 -0.55 17.59
N LYS A 141 -6.07 -0.24 17.85
CA LYS A 141 -7.19 -0.76 17.06
C LYS A 141 -7.70 0.27 16.07
N PHE A 142 -8.00 -0.18 14.86
CA PHE A 142 -8.69 0.64 13.87
C PHE A 142 -9.56 -0.21 12.95
N LYS A 143 -10.50 0.44 12.24
CA LYS A 143 -11.35 -0.21 11.25
C LYS A 143 -10.65 -0.28 9.90
N TYR A 144 -10.66 -1.45 9.27
CA TYR A 144 -10.18 -1.69 7.91
C TYR A 144 -11.05 -2.76 7.27
N LYS A 145 -11.56 -2.53 6.04
CA LYS A 145 -12.53 -3.46 5.40
C LYS A 145 -13.71 -3.80 6.33
N GLU A 146 -14.29 -2.77 6.97
CA GLU A 146 -15.39 -2.87 7.95
C GLU A 146 -15.14 -3.71 9.22
N ARG A 147 -13.91 -4.22 9.41
CA ARG A 147 -13.53 -5.03 10.58
C ARG A 147 -12.56 -4.26 11.46
N THR A 148 -12.54 -4.58 12.75
CA THR A 148 -11.58 -4.00 13.69
C THR A 148 -10.34 -4.88 13.75
N PHE A 149 -9.17 -4.28 13.54
CA PHE A 149 -7.87 -4.94 13.63
C PHE A 149 -6.98 -4.27 14.65
N ASP A 150 -6.10 -5.06 15.26
CA ASP A 150 -4.98 -4.62 16.10
C ASP A 150 -3.73 -4.43 15.24
N LEU A 151 -3.09 -3.25 15.31
CA LEU A 151 -1.79 -2.98 14.71
C LEU A 151 -0.71 -3.79 15.43
N GLN A 152 -0.01 -4.63 14.66
CA GLN A 152 1.13 -5.42 15.12
C GLN A 152 2.47 -4.77 14.73
N GLY A 153 2.49 -3.98 13.66
CA GLY A 153 3.69 -3.30 13.17
C GLY A 153 3.37 -2.24 12.12
N GLY A 154 4.24 -1.24 11.96
CA GLY A 154 4.07 -0.16 10.98
C GLY A 154 3.66 1.20 11.57
N SER A 155 3.59 1.33 12.89
CA SER A 155 3.42 2.64 13.54
C SER A 155 4.50 3.63 13.08
N GLY A 156 4.08 4.85 12.73
CA GLY A 156 4.96 5.85 12.11
C GLY A 156 5.41 5.52 10.69
N ALA A 157 4.69 4.66 9.96
CA ALA A 157 4.81 4.56 8.50
C ALA A 157 4.41 5.89 7.85
N ARG A 158 5.15 6.32 6.83
CA ARG A 158 4.92 7.60 6.15
C ARG A 158 4.30 7.39 4.78
N LEU A 159 3.57 8.40 4.33
CA LEU A 159 3.11 8.48 2.95
C LEU A 159 4.21 8.99 2.02
N PHE A 160 4.32 8.33 0.87
CA PHE A 160 5.22 8.65 -0.22
C PHE A 160 4.43 8.77 -1.51
N VAL A 161 4.98 9.51 -2.47
CA VAL A 161 4.47 9.63 -3.84
C VAL A 161 5.61 9.56 -4.84
N LYS A 162 5.31 9.31 -6.12
CA LYS A 162 6.31 9.37 -7.18
C LYS A 162 6.76 10.80 -7.42
N LYS A 163 8.05 11.02 -7.64
CA LYS A 163 8.62 12.35 -7.97
C LYS A 163 8.05 12.95 -9.25
N ASP A 164 7.55 12.14 -10.18
CA ASP A 164 6.92 12.64 -11.40
C ASP A 164 5.63 13.42 -11.14
N LEU A 165 4.96 13.17 -10.01
CA LEU A 165 3.83 14.00 -9.56
C LEU A 165 4.26 15.47 -9.36
N LEU A 166 5.48 15.70 -8.87
CA LEU A 166 6.03 17.05 -8.70
C LEU A 166 6.20 17.78 -10.04
N LYS A 167 6.54 17.05 -11.10
CA LYS A 167 6.67 17.62 -12.45
C LYS A 167 5.32 18.08 -12.99
N GLN A 168 4.27 17.29 -12.76
CA GLN A 168 2.90 17.64 -13.18
C GLN A 168 2.42 18.92 -12.49
N VAL A 169 2.68 19.05 -11.18
CA VAL A 169 2.33 20.26 -10.43
C VAL A 169 3.10 21.49 -10.92
N LYS A 170 4.42 21.36 -11.16
CA LYS A 170 5.24 22.46 -11.69
C LYS A 170 4.76 22.94 -13.06
N ASN A 171 4.51 22.02 -13.99
CA ASN A 171 4.02 22.34 -15.33
C ASN A 171 2.65 23.04 -15.32
N SER A 172 1.78 22.67 -14.36
CA SER A 172 0.49 23.34 -14.16
C SER A 172 0.66 24.81 -13.76
N ARG A 173 1.64 25.14 -12.90
CA ARG A 173 1.94 26.52 -12.49
C ARG A 173 2.51 27.38 -13.62
N GLU A 174 3.28 26.78 -14.53
CA GLU A 174 3.91 27.50 -15.64
C GLU A 174 2.93 27.80 -16.79
N THR A 175 1.81 27.08 -16.89
CA THR A 175 0.84 27.26 -17.97
C THR A 175 -0.12 28.43 -17.68
N LEU A 176 0.34 29.66 -17.96
CA LEU A 176 -0.52 30.85 -17.95
C LEU A 176 -1.17 31.05 -19.34
N LYS A 177 -2.50 31.19 -19.39
CA LYS A 177 -3.25 31.34 -20.66
C LYS A 177 -3.09 32.70 -21.37
N GLY A 178 -2.32 33.63 -20.79
CA GLY A 178 -2.20 35.01 -21.26
C GLY A 178 -3.50 35.81 -21.11
N ARG A 179 -3.39 37.14 -21.03
CA ARG A 179 -4.53 38.06 -21.05
C ARG A 179 -4.55 38.77 -22.40
N LYS A 180 -5.65 38.69 -23.13
CA LYS A 180 -5.85 39.53 -24.32
C LYS A 180 -6.29 40.92 -23.86
N VAL A 181 -5.68 41.95 -24.46
CA VAL A 181 -6.13 43.33 -24.30
C VAL A 181 -7.51 43.44 -24.93
N GLY A 182 -8.51 43.90 -24.16
CA GLY A 182 -9.81 44.26 -24.72
C GLY A 182 -9.62 45.45 -25.64
N THR A 183 -9.98 45.30 -26.91
CA THR A 183 -10.11 46.43 -27.82
C THR A 183 -11.47 47.09 -27.60
N ASN A 184 -11.40 48.23 -26.90
CA ASN A 184 -12.38 49.32 -26.70
C ASN A 184 -13.68 48.99 -25.96
#